data_AF-A0A967I8N0-F1
#
_entry.id   AF-A0A967I8N0-F1
#
_cell.length_a   1.000
_cell.length_b   1.000
_cell.length_c   1.000
_cell.angle_alpha   90.00
_cell.angle_beta   90.00
_cell.angle_gamma   90.00
#
_symmetry.space_group_name_H-M   'P 1'
#
loop_
_entity.id
_entity.type
_entity.pdbx_description
1 polymer ?
#
loop_
_entity_poly.entity_id
_entity_poly.type
_entity_poly.pdbx_seq_one_letter_code
_entity_poly.pdbx_strand_id
1 'polypeptide(L)' 'DPVAVDQACVDLVNAAEGLKDSALASGHEPGGDKFRGVHPDLDGQIALEHAEKIGLGSRDYELVRLEPLGKKW' A
#
# COMPACT_ATOMS: atom_id res chain seq x y z
N ASP A 1 -6.23 14.00 2.85
CA ASP A 1 -7.14 12.88 3.07
C ASP A 1 -6.34 11.74 3.66
N PRO A 2 -6.56 11.34 4.92
CA PRO A 2 -5.77 10.30 5.57
C PRO A 2 -6.00 8.90 4.97
N VAL A 3 -7.22 8.61 4.50
CA VAL A 3 -7.56 7.32 3.91
C VAL A 3 -6.88 7.17 2.55
N ALA A 4 -6.89 8.23 1.74
CA ALA A 4 -6.23 8.26 0.43
C ALA A 4 -4.71 8.03 0.54
N VAL A 5 -4.07 8.61 1.56
CA VAL A 5 -2.62 8.45 1.79
C VAL A 5 -2.29 7.01 2.16
N ASP A 6 -3.06 6.42 3.08
CA ASP A 6 -2.81 5.05 3.53
C ASP A 6 -3.11 4.03 2.41
N GLN A 7 -4.18 4.25 1.63
CA GLN A 7 -4.46 3.50 0.42
C GLN A 7 -3.26 3.53 -0.55
N ALA A 8 -2.74 4.73 -0.86
CA ALA A 8 -1.59 4.88 -1.74
C ALA A 8 -0.34 4.15 -1.21
N CYS A 9 -0.12 4.15 0.11
CA CYS A 9 0.97 3.40 0.73
C CYS A 9 0.82 1.88 0.52
N VAL A 10 -0.38 1.33 0.78
CA VAL A 10 -0.67 -0.10 0.56
C VAL A 10 -0.44 -0.48 -0.89
N ASP A 11 -0.93 0.32 -1.83
CA ASP A 11 -0.79 0.06 -3.26
C ASP A 11 0.67 0.14 -3.72
N LEU A 12 1.45 1.09 -3.21
CA LEU A 12 2.87 1.20 -3.52
C LEU A 12 3.68 0.02 -2.96
N VAL A 13 3.37 -0.45 -1.76
CA VAL A 13 3.98 -1.67 -1.20
C VAL A 13 3.64 -2.86 -2.09
N ASN A 14 2.37 -3.04 -2.43
CA ASN A 14 1.93 -4.14 -3.28
C ASN A 14 2.45 -4.05 -4.72
N ALA A 15 2.79 -2.86 -5.23
CA ALA A 15 3.42 -2.69 -6.53
C ALA A 15 4.93 -3.02 -6.54
N ALA A 16 5.60 -3.02 -5.38
CA ALA A 16 7.04 -3.30 -5.31
C ALA A 16 7.36 -4.80 -5.41
N GLU A 17 8.60 -5.11 -5.81
CA GLU A 17 9.16 -6.47 -5.68
C GLU A 17 9.33 -6.81 -4.20
N GLY A 18 8.83 -7.98 -3.80
CA GLY A 18 8.90 -8.49 -2.45
C GLY A 18 10.30 -8.94 -2.07
N LEU A 19 10.68 -8.70 -0.82
CA LEU A 19 11.99 -9.06 -0.30
C LEU A 19 12.07 -10.57 -0.01
N LYS A 20 12.99 -11.26 -0.68
CA LYS A 20 13.31 -12.66 -0.43
C LYS A 20 13.96 -12.86 0.94
N ASP A 21 13.86 -14.07 1.47
CA ASP A 21 14.45 -14.47 2.75
C ASP A 21 13.97 -13.60 3.94
N SER A 22 12.71 -13.15 3.86
CA SER A 22 12.05 -12.34 4.89
C SER A 22 10.82 -13.08 5.45
N ALA A 23 10.03 -12.41 6.29
CA ALA A 23 8.75 -12.95 6.77
C ALA A 23 7.69 -13.09 5.66
N LEU A 24 7.94 -12.54 4.46
CA LEU A 24 7.05 -12.65 3.30
C LEU A 24 7.09 -14.08 2.76
N ALA A 25 6.01 -14.84 2.97
CA ALA A 25 5.92 -16.22 2.53
C ALA A 25 5.42 -16.36 1.07
N SER A 26 4.65 -15.39 0.57
CA SER A 26 4.07 -15.39 -0.78
C SER A 26 3.81 -13.97 -1.29
N GLY A 27 3.48 -13.82 -2.58
CA GLY A 27 3.23 -12.50 -3.18
C GLY A 27 4.51 -11.68 -3.37
N HIS A 28 5.58 -12.29 -3.89
CA HIS A 28 6.86 -11.59 -4.10
C HIS A 28 6.82 -10.72 -5.36
N GLU A 29 6.02 -11.11 -6.34
CA GLU A 29 5.85 -10.40 -7.59
C GLU A 29 5.21 -9.00 -7.40
N PRO A 30 5.55 -8.02 -8.24
CA PRO A 30 4.81 -6.77 -8.34
C PRO A 30 3.32 -7.02 -8.57
N GLY A 31 2.47 -6.37 -7.78
CA GLY A 31 1.02 -6.60 -7.76
C GLY A 31 0.56 -7.69 -6.78
N GLY A 32 1.47 -8.52 -6.24
CA GLY A 32 1.15 -9.45 -5.17
C GLY A 32 0.77 -8.74 -3.87
N ASP A 33 -0.14 -9.32 -3.08
CA ASP A 33 -0.54 -8.80 -1.77
C ASP A 33 0.50 -9.16 -0.70
N LYS A 34 1.38 -8.23 -0.36
CA LYS A 34 2.46 -8.45 0.61
C LYS A 34 1.93 -8.56 2.03
N PHE A 35 0.84 -7.86 2.35
CA PHE A 35 0.27 -7.90 3.70
C PHE A 35 -0.28 -9.29 3.99
N ARG A 36 -1.01 -9.87 3.04
CA ARG A 36 -1.49 -11.25 3.13
C ARG A 36 -0.37 -12.27 2.96
N GLY A 37 0.67 -11.92 2.21
CA GLY A 37 1.89 -12.72 2.08
C GLY A 37 2.64 -12.92 3.40
N VAL A 38 2.55 -11.98 4.34
CA VAL A 38 3.12 -12.09 5.70
C VAL A 38 2.09 -12.60 6.72
N HIS A 39 0.85 -12.11 6.64
CA HIS A 39 -0.23 -12.44 7.57
C HIS A 39 -1.47 -12.93 6.80
N PRO A 40 -1.52 -14.22 6.40
CA PRO A 40 -2.56 -14.73 5.49
C PRO A 40 -3.98 -14.69 6.07
N ASP A 41 -4.09 -14.74 7.40
CA ASP A 41 -5.36 -14.72 8.13
C ASP A 41 -5.87 -13.29 8.41
N LEU A 42 -5.08 -12.26 8.10
CA LEU A 42 -5.44 -10.86 8.30
C LEU A 42 -5.87 -10.22 6.99
N ASP A 43 -7.09 -9.70 6.94
CA ASP A 43 -7.52 -8.82 5.86
C ASP A 43 -7.13 -7.37 6.17
N GLY A 44 -6.05 -6.90 5.54
CA GLY A 44 -5.54 -5.55 5.70
C GLY A 44 -6.48 -4.45 5.19
N GLN A 45 -7.49 -4.79 4.37
CA GLN A 45 -8.41 -3.81 3.79
C GLN A 45 -9.48 -3.32 4.77
N ILE A 46 -9.75 -4.09 5.83
CA ILE A 46 -10.82 -3.80 6.80
C ILE A 46 -10.64 -2.42 7.45
N ALA A 47 -9.39 -2.06 7.79
CA ALA A 47 -9.10 -0.77 8.43
C ALA A 47 -9.44 0.42 7.51
N LEU A 48 -9.00 0.34 6.24
CA LEU A 48 -9.27 1.36 5.21
C LEU A 48 -10.77 1.47 4.91
N GLU A 49 -11.46 0.34 4.74
CA GLU A 49 -12.91 0.32 4.54
C GLU A 49 -13.67 0.95 5.70
N HIS A 50 -13.28 0.64 6.94
CA HIS A 50 -13.94 1.20 8.11
C HIS A 50 -13.70 2.71 8.21
N ALA A 51 -12.46 3.16 7.99
CA ALA A 51 -12.08 4.57 8.02
C ALA A 51 -12.88 5.41 7.02
N GLU A 52 -13.05 4.90 5.79
CA GLU A 52 -13.91 5.53 4.78
C GLU A 52 -15.38 5.56 5.23
N LYS A 53 -15.91 4.43 5.73
CA LYS A 53 -17.31 4.31 6.20
C LYS A 53 -17.66 5.31 7.32
N ILE A 54 -16.72 5.62 8.21
CA ILE A 54 -16.93 6.59 9.30
C ILE A 54 -16.63 8.04 8.88
N GLY A 55 -16.26 8.28 7.61
CA GLY A 55 -16.06 9.61 7.06
C GLY A 55 -14.69 10.24 7.37
N LEU A 56 -13.65 9.45 7.63
CA LEU A 56 -12.30 9.99 7.81
C LEU A 56 -11.67 10.50 6.51
N GLY A 57 -12.16 10.04 5.36
CA GLY A 57 -11.62 10.35 4.04
C GLY A 57 -12.16 9.40 2.97
N SER A 58 -11.65 9.54 1.75
CA SER A 58 -11.91 8.67 0.61
C SER A 58 -10.68 7.80 0.32
N ARG A 59 -10.90 6.62 -0.24
CA ARG A 59 -9.83 5.78 -0.80
C ARG A 59 -9.31 6.30 -2.14
N ASP A 60 -10.01 7.24 -2.76
CA ASP A 60 -9.61 7.81 -4.05
C ASP A 60 -8.38 8.71 -3.92
N TYR A 61 -7.40 8.51 -4.78
CA TYR A 61 -6.20 9.34 -4.84
C TYR A 61 -5.65 9.45 -6.27
N GLU A 62 -4.91 10.52 -6.53
CA GLU A 62 -4.09 10.69 -7.72
C GLU A 62 -2.61 10.68 -7.31
N LEU A 63 -1.82 9.78 -7.90
CA LEU A 63 -0.38 9.70 -7.64
C LEU A 63 0.38 10.63 -8.58
N VAL A 64 0.73 11.83 -8.08
CA VAL A 64 1.58 12.77 -8.81
C VAL A 64 3.05 12.43 -8.56
N ARG A 65 3.76 11.99 -9.60
CA ARG A 65 5.21 11.78 -9.54
C ARG A 65 5.92 13.12 -9.68
N LEU A 66 6.73 13.46 -8.68
CA LEU A 66 7.55 14.65 -8.71
C LEU A 66 8.93 14.29 -9.24
N GLU A 67 9.42 15.10 -10.17
CA GLU A 67 10.84 15.08 -10.54
C GLU A 67 11.61 15.93 -9.52
N PRO A 68 12.82 15.50 -9.12
CA PRO A 68 13.64 16.32 -8.25
C PRO A 68 13.96 17.65 -8.94
N LEU A 69 13.85 18.76 -8.22
CA LEU A 69 14.12 20.11 -8.72
C LEU A 69 15.62 20.36 -9.03
N GLY A 70 16.47 19.32 -8.98
CA GLY A 70 17.92 19.37 -9.21
C GLY A 70 18.56 17.98 -9.34
N LYS A 71 19.91 17.92 -9.41
CA LYS A 71 20.67 16.69 -9.68
C LYS A 71 20.69 15.63 -8.56
N LYS A 72 20.02 15.86 -7.41
CA LYS A 72 19.88 14.86 -6.33
C LYS A 72 18.56 15.07 -5.58
N TRP A 73 18.02 13.95 -5.10
CA TRP A 73 17.06 13.88 -4.00
C TRP A 73 17.76 14.19 -2.68
#